data_AF-A0A238XMT9-F1
#
_entry.id   AF-A0A238XMT9-F1
#
_cell.length_a   1.000
_cell.length_b   1.000
_cell.length_c   1.000
_cell.angle_alpha   90.00
_cell.angle_beta   90.00
_cell.angle_gamma   90.00
#
_symmetry.space_group_name_H-M   'P 1'
#
loop_
_entity.id
_entity.type
_entity.pdbx_description
1 polymer ?
#
loop_
_entity_poly.entity_id
_entity_poly.type
_entity_poly.pdbx_seq_one_letter_code
_entity_poly.pdbx_strand_id
1 'polypeptide(L)'
;METRLEVYANAAGLLSRMGFAARVEPSFTPLGQPRPVTALVTDAPPVLIGHAISQVATDPEPHLPMASAKVARPKHWEPGDPQFAWWV
;
A
#
# COMPACT_ATOMS: atom_id res chain seq x y z
N MET A 1 -17.50 -11.11 1.16
CA MET A 1 -16.57 -10.39 2.04
C MET A 1 -15.26 -10.27 1.28
N GLU A 2 -14.81 -9.05 1.01
CA GLU A 2 -13.59 -8.81 0.23
C GLU A 2 -12.37 -9.11 1.10
N THR A 3 -11.35 -9.71 0.49
CA THR A 3 -10.08 -9.95 1.19
C THR A 3 -9.20 -8.70 1.13
N ARG A 4 -8.34 -8.52 2.14
CA ARG A 4 -7.36 -7.41 2.13
C ARG A 4 -6.44 -7.47 0.91
N LEU A 5 -6.10 -8.67 0.45
CA LEU A 5 -5.28 -8.87 -0.75
C LEU A 5 -5.97 -8.32 -2.00
N GLU A 6 -7.26 -8.62 -2.18
CA GLU A 6 -8.05 -8.11 -3.32
C GLU A 6 -8.17 -6.58 -3.28
N VAL A 7 -8.53 -6.02 -2.11
CA VAL A 7 -8.66 -4.56 -1.95
C VAL A 7 -7.33 -3.86 -2.23
N TYR A 8 -6.22 -4.35 -1.70
CA TYR A 8 -4.90 -3.73 -1.91
C TYR A 8 -4.42 -3.91 -3.35
N ALA A 9 -4.70 -5.03 -4.01
CA ALA A 9 -4.39 -5.22 -5.42
C ALA A 9 -5.18 -4.25 -6.30
N ASN A 10 -6.46 -4.04 -6.02
CA ASN A 10 -7.31 -3.10 -6.74
C ASN A 10 -6.85 -1.65 -6.52
N ALA A 11 -6.54 -1.28 -5.27
CA ALA A 11 -6.02 0.04 -4.92
C ALA A 11 -4.66 0.30 -5.59
N ALA A 12 -3.75 -0.69 -5.60
CA ALA A 12 -2.48 -0.60 -6.32
C ALA A 12 -2.69 -0.39 -7.83
N GLY A 13 -3.66 -1.09 -8.42
CA GLY A 13 -4.03 -0.89 -9.82
C GLY A 13 -4.57 0.51 -10.12
N LEU A 14 -5.36 1.10 -9.22
CA LEU A 14 -5.84 2.47 -9.35
C LEU A 14 -4.69 3.49 -9.25
N LEU A 15 -3.85 3.37 -8.21
CA LEU A 15 -2.70 4.25 -7.99
C LEU A 15 -1.69 4.17 -9.15
N SER A 16 -1.45 2.98 -9.70
CA SER A 16 -0.58 2.80 -10.87
C SER A 16 -1.10 3.54 -12.10
N ARG A 17 -2.42 3.57 -12.33
CA ARG A 17 -3.03 4.34 -13.44
C ARG A 17 -2.96 5.85 -13.21
N MET A 18 -2.80 6.29 -11.97
CA MET A 18 -2.56 7.69 -11.60
C MET A 18 -1.08 8.10 -11.71
N GLY A 19 -0.19 7.15 -12.04
CA GLY A 19 1.25 7.40 -12.24
C GLY A 19 2.13 7.10 -11.02
N PHE A 20 1.59 6.52 -9.95
CA PHE A 20 2.35 6.10 -8.78
C PHE A 20 2.97 4.72 -8.96
N ALA A 21 4.14 4.49 -8.38
CA ALA A 21 4.68 3.14 -8.28
C ALA A 21 3.93 2.41 -7.16
N ALA A 22 2.99 1.53 -7.50
CA ALA A 22 2.16 0.84 -6.52
C ALA A 22 2.08 -0.67 -6.78
N ARG A 23 2.27 -1.48 -5.75
CA ARG A 23 2.11 -2.94 -5.80
C ARG A 23 1.62 -3.50 -4.47
N VAL A 24 0.98 -4.65 -4.51
CA VAL A 24 0.68 -5.41 -3.29
C VAL A 24 1.83 -6.35 -2.95
N GLU A 25 2.19 -6.41 -1.68
CA GLU A 25 3.14 -7.37 -1.11
C GLU A 25 2.38 -8.26 -0.13
N PRO A 26 2.00 -9.49 -0.52
CA PRO A 26 1.12 -10.34 0.29
C PRO A 26 1.77 -10.85 1.59
N SER A 27 3.09 -10.86 1.67
CA SER A 27 3.85 -11.40 2.81
C SER A 27 4.97 -10.45 3.25
N PHE A 28 4.64 -9.16 3.40
CA PHE A 28 5.56 -8.16 3.93
C PHE A 28 5.83 -8.44 5.42
N THR A 29 7.08 -8.38 5.86
CA THR A 29 7.44 -8.59 7.27
C THR A 29 7.95 -7.28 7.87
N PRO A 30 7.10 -6.51 8.58
CA PRO A 30 7.53 -5.30 9.28
C PRO A 30 8.58 -5.60 10.34
N LEU A 31 9.55 -4.70 10.52
CA LEU A 31 10.52 -4.80 11.60
C LEU A 31 9.79 -4.82 12.96
N GLY A 32 10.06 -5.83 13.77
CA GLY A 32 9.45 -6.00 15.09
C GLY A 32 8.07 -6.67 15.09
N GLN A 33 7.51 -7.05 13.93
CA GLN A 33 6.32 -7.91 13.88
C GLN A 33 6.71 -9.37 13.60
N PRO A 34 6.21 -10.33 14.38
CA PRO A 34 6.58 -11.75 14.24
C PRO A 34 5.88 -12.46 13.07
N ARG A 35 4.85 -11.85 12.47
CA ARG A 35 4.05 -12.45 11.39
C ARG A 35 4.06 -11.57 10.14
N PRO A 36 4.14 -12.15 8.94
CA PRO A 36 3.94 -11.41 7.70
C PRO A 36 2.52 -10.84 7.61
N VAL A 37 2.40 -9.69 6.95
CA VAL A 37 1.15 -8.99 6.67
C VAL A 37 1.05 -8.69 5.18
N THR A 38 -0.19 -8.52 4.71
CA THR A 38 -0.44 -7.97 3.38
C THR A 38 -0.25 -6.46 3.43
N ALA A 39 0.67 -5.94 2.61
CA ALA A 39 0.97 -4.52 2.54
C ALA A 39 0.74 -3.97 1.13
N LEU A 40 0.29 -2.72 1.06
CA LEU A 40 0.31 -1.92 -0.15
C LEU A 40 1.62 -1.13 -0.17
N VAL A 41 2.50 -1.41 -1.13
CA VAL A 41 3.78 -0.71 -1.28
C VAL A 41 3.62 0.37 -2.33
N THR A 42 3.83 1.63 -1.95
CA THR A 42 3.72 2.75 -2.88
C THR A 42 4.49 4.01 -2.45
N ASP A 43 4.78 4.87 -3.42
CA ASP A 43 5.26 6.25 -3.29
C ASP A 43 4.12 7.28 -3.16
N ALA A 44 2.86 6.85 -3.27
CA ALA A 44 1.70 7.73 -3.16
C ALA A 44 1.58 8.33 -1.73
N PRO A 45 1.13 9.60 -1.61
CA PRO A 45 0.86 10.21 -0.32
C PRO A 45 -0.31 9.53 0.41
N PRO A 46 -0.35 9.55 1.76
CA PRO A 46 -1.35 8.82 2.56
C PRO A 46 -2.80 9.11 2.19
N VAL A 47 -3.10 10.36 1.82
CA VAL A 47 -4.46 10.78 1.40
C VAL A 47 -4.91 10.05 0.14
N LEU A 48 -4.01 9.84 -0.83
CA LEU A 48 -4.34 9.12 -2.06
C LEU A 48 -4.45 7.62 -1.84
N ILE A 49 -3.72 7.07 -0.86
CA ILE A 49 -3.87 5.67 -0.45
C ILE A 49 -5.26 5.43 0.14
N GLY A 50 -5.67 6.27 1.10
CA GLY A 50 -7.01 6.20 1.68
C GLY A 50 -8.09 6.37 0.61
N HIS A 51 -7.95 7.35 -0.27
CA HIS A 51 -8.86 7.55 -1.39
C HIS A 51 -8.95 6.31 -2.29
N ALA A 52 -7.83 5.71 -2.67
CA ALA A 52 -7.82 4.53 -3.54
C ALA A 52 -8.53 3.34 -2.90
N ILE A 53 -8.34 3.12 -1.59
CA ILE A 53 -9.02 2.07 -0.84
C ILE A 53 -10.53 2.33 -0.75
N SER A 54 -10.93 3.56 -0.45
CA SER A 54 -12.35 3.96 -0.41
C SER A 54 -13.07 3.88 -1.75
N GLN A 55 -12.35 3.92 -2.87
CA GLN A 55 -12.93 3.77 -4.21
C GLN A 55 -13.12 2.30 -4.63
N VAL A 56 -12.37 1.36 -4.05
CA VAL A 56 -12.37 -0.04 -4.50
C VAL A 56 -13.01 -1.01 -3.51
N ALA A 57 -13.08 -0.67 -2.22
CA ALA A 57 -13.69 -1.51 -1.20
C ALA A 57 -15.15 -1.11 -0.96
N THR A 58 -16.01 -2.11 -0.75
CA THR A 58 -17.41 -1.90 -0.36
C THR A 58 -17.53 -1.33 1.06
N ASP A 59 -16.67 -1.78 1.96
CA ASP A 59 -16.52 -1.30 3.34
C ASP A 59 -15.03 -0.98 3.56
N PRO A 60 -14.59 0.29 3.48
CA PRO A 60 -13.17 0.61 3.43
C PRO A 60 -12.47 0.62 4.80
N GLU A 61 -13.19 0.92 5.88
CA GLU A 61 -12.65 1.05 7.24
C GLU A 61 -11.74 -0.13 7.67
N PRO A 62 -12.09 -1.41 7.46
CA PRO A 62 -11.25 -2.55 7.83
C PRO A 62 -9.94 -2.68 7.02
N HIS A 63 -9.84 -1.92 5.93
CA HIS A 63 -8.71 -1.95 4.99
C HIS A 63 -7.86 -0.69 5.05
N LEU A 64 -8.26 0.36 5.77
CA LEU A 64 -7.46 1.56 5.89
C LEU A 64 -6.15 1.27 6.63
N PRO A 65 -4.99 1.65 6.09
CA PRO A 65 -3.71 1.39 6.74
C PRO A 65 -3.60 2.14 8.06
N MET A 66 -3.10 1.46 9.09
CA MET A 66 -2.83 2.05 10.42
C MET A 66 -1.33 2.23 10.66
N ALA A 67 -0.50 1.53 9.89
CA ALA A 67 0.94 1.54 10.03
C ALA A 67 1.64 1.64 8.66
N SER A 68 2.87 2.15 8.69
CA SER A 68 3.74 2.16 7.53
C SER A 68 5.22 2.00 7.89
N ALA A 69 5.99 1.51 6.93
CA ALA A 69 7.45 1.48 7.00
C ALA A 69 8.04 1.73 5.63
N LYS A 70 9.19 2.40 5.62
CA LYS A 70 9.96 2.65 4.42
C LYS A 70 10.55 1.34 3.89
N VAL A 71 10.32 1.03 2.61
CA VAL A 71 10.77 -0.23 1.99
C VAL A 71 12.13 -0.06 1.31
N ALA A 72 12.38 1.10 0.70
CA ALA A 72 13.62 1.40 0.01
C ALA A 72 14.25 2.70 0.53
N ARG A 73 15.59 2.77 0.55
CA ARG A 73 16.26 4.07 0.65
C ARG A 73 16.05 4.80 -0.68
N PRO A 74 15.68 6.09 -0.65
CA PRO A 74 15.40 6.83 -1.87
C PRO A 74 16.71 6.93 -2.66
N LYS A 75 16.71 6.44 -3.90
CA LYS A 75 17.77 6.81 -4.84
C LYS A 75 17.37 8.11 -5.51
N HIS A 76 18.24 9.11 -5.42
CA HIS A 76 18.00 10.49 -5.87
C HIS A 76 17.63 10.62 -7.37
N TRP A 77 17.79 9.56 -8.16
CA TRP A 77 17.63 9.55 -9.61
C TRP A 77 16.54 8.59 -10.11
N GLU A 78 15.86 7.83 -9.24
CA GLU A 78 14.78 6.91 -9.64
C GLU A 78 13.40 7.52 -9.31
N PRO A 79 12.53 7.75 -10.30
CA PRO A 79 11.15 8.14 -10.05
C PRO A 79 10.41 7.10 -9.21
N GLY A 80 9.59 7.56 -8.26
CA GLY A 80 8.79 6.70 -7.38
C GLY A 80 9.52 6.19 -6.14
N ASP A 81 10.63 6.83 -5.77
CA ASP A 81 11.31 6.66 -4.50
C ASP A 81 11.17 7.93 -3.63
N PRO A 82 10.99 7.82 -2.30
CA PRO A 82 10.96 6.58 -1.52
C PRO A 82 9.59 5.88 -1.50
N GLN A 83 9.60 4.54 -1.59
CA GLN A 83 8.40 3.73 -1.36
C GLN A 83 8.19 3.36 0.11
N PHE A 84 6.93 3.32 0.50
CA PHE A 84 6.46 2.89 1.82
C PHE A 84 5.52 1.70 1.67
N ALA A 85 5.66 0.72 2.58
CA ALA A 85 4.68 -0.34 2.79
C ALA A 85 3.64 0.18 3.77
N TRP A 86 2.36 -0.02 3.45
CA TRP A 86 1.21 0.39 4.24
C TRP A 86 0.38 -0.85 4.60
N TRP A 87 0.08 -1.03 5.87
CA TRP A 87 -0.71 -2.17 6.36
C TRP A 87 -1.60 -1.77 7.54
N VAL A 88 -2.55 -2.64 7.88
CA VAL A 88 -3.42 -2.52 9.06
C VAL A 88 -2.67 -3.04 10.28
#